data_AF-A0A242CR08-F1
#
_entry.id   AF-A0A242CR08-F1
#
_cell.length_a   1.000
_cell.length_b   1.000
_cell.length_c   1.000
_cell.angle_alpha   90.00
_cell.angle_beta   90.00
_cell.angle_gamma   90.00
#
_symmetry.space_group_name_H-M   'P 1'
#
loop_
_entity.id
_entity.type
_entity.pdbx_description
1 polymer ?
#
loop_
_entity_poly.entity_id
_entity_poly.type
_entity_poly.pdbx_seq_one_letter_code
_entity_poly.pdbx_strand_id
1 'polypeptide(L)'
;MRISNSITYNDFLRNLGTNASKVQSTLNQLSSLKEVSKSSDNPLLVSKIMDLNVSLNQNKTYNNTIKDSISWTKAQDSALESVSTSMLRIRSLVQSSANATAGSEELGANRSEIEQEIAGIVESLNTNFDGRYLFSGTNTTTAPFEIVKENDAIVGIKYNGTSEDLPREIANGVSVDLLASGDRLMNETGTATDPQNLSTYFNDLLSALRSDDKDALGGELLTAHDQHATNVVNVRAQIGTLYNRLEAAADRNETEKLNLTETLSNKQDVDIAEKYMEYQNQMTAYRSTLAMGTKIMQMSILDYLN
;
A
#
# COMPACT_ATOMS: atom_id res chain seq x y z
N MET A 1 68.87 -6.37 -34.48
CA MET A 1 67.86 -5.30 -34.50
C MET A 1 66.46 -5.71 -35.01
N ARG A 2 66.29 -6.82 -35.75
CA ARG A 2 64.95 -7.32 -36.17
C ARG A 2 63.98 -7.67 -35.03
N ILE A 3 64.49 -8.23 -33.93
CA ILE A 3 63.66 -8.60 -32.76
C ILE A 3 63.15 -7.34 -32.04
N SER A 4 64.01 -6.33 -31.85
CA SER A 4 63.66 -5.05 -31.23
C SER A 4 62.58 -4.30 -32.02
N ASN A 5 62.68 -4.26 -33.35
CA ASN A 5 61.69 -3.59 -34.20
C ASN A 5 60.31 -4.29 -34.15
N SER A 6 60.30 -5.64 -34.05
CA SER A 6 59.06 -6.40 -33.86
C SER A 6 58.44 -6.18 -32.48
N ILE A 7 59.26 -6.03 -31.43
CA ILE A 7 58.80 -5.77 -30.06
C ILE A 7 58.17 -4.37 -30.00
N THR A 8 58.84 -3.34 -30.52
CA THR A 8 58.32 -1.97 -30.55
C THR A 8 57.01 -1.85 -31.35
N TYR A 9 56.89 -2.57 -32.47
CA TYR A 9 55.65 -2.59 -33.26
C TYR A 9 54.50 -3.30 -32.54
N ASN A 10 54.77 -4.44 -31.88
CA ASN A 10 53.77 -5.15 -31.09
C ASN A 10 53.32 -4.34 -29.86
N ASP A 11 54.25 -3.65 -29.20
CA ASP A 11 53.93 -2.74 -28.09
C ASP A 11 53.10 -1.55 -28.56
N PHE A 12 53.40 -0.99 -29.75
CA PHE A 12 52.56 0.03 -30.38
C PHE A 12 51.13 -0.47 -30.62
N LEU A 13 50.96 -1.65 -31.23
CA LEU A 13 49.63 -2.22 -31.49
C LEU A 13 48.84 -2.49 -30.21
N ARG A 14 49.51 -2.98 -29.15
CA ARG A 14 48.91 -3.17 -27.82
C ARG A 14 48.47 -1.85 -27.19
N ASN A 15 49.32 -0.82 -27.26
CA ASN A 15 49.01 0.51 -26.74
C ASN A 15 47.87 1.16 -27.54
N LEU A 16 47.86 1.01 -28.86
CA LEU A 16 46.78 1.48 -29.73
C LEU A 16 45.45 0.81 -29.39
N GLY A 17 45.45 -0.53 -29.25
CA GLY A 17 44.27 -1.30 -28.85
C GLY A 17 43.76 -0.92 -27.46
N THR A 18 44.67 -0.67 -26.52
CA THR A 18 44.34 -0.22 -25.16
C THR A 18 43.71 1.17 -25.16
N ASN A 19 44.29 2.12 -25.91
CA ASN A 19 43.76 3.48 -26.02
C ASN A 19 42.42 3.53 -26.76
N ALA A 20 42.26 2.76 -27.84
CA ALA A 20 40.99 2.60 -28.53
C ALA A 20 39.90 2.05 -27.60
N SER A 21 40.23 1.05 -26.78
CA SER A 21 39.30 0.46 -25.83
C SER A 21 38.87 1.45 -24.74
N LYS A 22 39.82 2.26 -24.22
CA LYS A 22 39.52 3.31 -23.23
C LYS A 22 38.57 4.38 -23.79
N VAL A 23 38.86 4.89 -25.00
CA VAL A 23 38.01 5.86 -25.70
C VAL A 23 36.61 5.29 -25.94
N GLN A 24 36.50 4.03 -26.36
CA GLN A 24 35.21 3.39 -26.55
C GLN A 24 34.44 3.23 -25.23
N SER A 25 35.14 2.90 -24.14
CA SER A 25 34.54 2.77 -22.81
C SER A 25 33.98 4.10 -22.31
N THR A 26 34.76 5.17 -22.35
CA THR A 26 34.30 6.51 -21.93
C THR A 26 33.21 7.06 -22.84
N LEU A 27 33.27 6.78 -24.14
CA LEU A 27 32.18 7.09 -25.07
C LEU A 27 30.89 6.36 -24.69
N ASN A 28 30.97 5.07 -24.35
CA ASN A 28 29.80 4.29 -23.92
C ASN A 28 29.22 4.84 -22.60
N GLN A 29 30.08 5.19 -21.64
CA GLN A 29 29.68 5.82 -20.37
C GLN A 29 28.98 7.16 -20.61
N LEU A 30 29.52 8.02 -21.47
CA LEU A 30 28.89 9.29 -21.87
C LEU A 30 27.57 9.09 -22.61
N SER A 31 27.47 8.08 -23.48
CA SER A 31 26.25 7.80 -24.24
C SER A 31 25.12 7.22 -23.37
N SER A 32 25.48 6.40 -22.37
CA SER A 32 24.53 5.75 -21.47
C SER A 32 24.24 6.55 -20.21
N LEU A 33 25.06 7.58 -19.93
CA LEU A 33 25.11 8.35 -18.70
C LEU A 33 25.35 7.51 -17.44
N LYS A 34 25.86 6.28 -17.60
CA LYS A 34 26.13 5.35 -16.50
C LYS A 34 27.62 5.06 -16.37
N GLU A 35 28.12 5.14 -15.15
CA GLU A 35 29.50 4.84 -14.78
C GLU A 35 29.82 3.37 -15.08
N VAL A 36 28.86 2.48 -14.86
CA VAL A 36 28.97 1.06 -15.19
C VAL A 36 27.81 0.61 -16.06
N SER A 37 28.16 0.02 -17.20
CA SER A 37 27.19 -0.51 -18.16
C SER A 37 27.18 -2.04 -18.20
N LYS A 38 28.32 -2.67 -17.89
CA LYS A 38 28.48 -4.13 -17.89
C LYS A 38 28.96 -4.62 -16.53
N SER A 39 28.52 -5.81 -16.15
CA SER A 39 29.00 -6.51 -14.94
C SER A 39 30.51 -6.78 -14.97
N SER A 40 31.12 -6.84 -16.16
CA SER A 40 32.56 -6.97 -16.34
C SER A 40 33.35 -5.72 -15.94
N ASP A 41 32.74 -4.53 -15.97
CA ASP A 41 33.45 -3.26 -15.78
C ASP A 41 33.79 -3.06 -14.29
N ASN A 42 32.82 -3.32 -13.40
CA ASN A 42 33.05 -3.38 -11.96
C ASN A 42 31.98 -4.28 -11.30
N PRO A 43 32.27 -5.57 -11.05
CA PRO A 43 31.27 -6.49 -10.51
C PRO A 43 30.79 -6.10 -9.11
N LEU A 44 31.63 -5.47 -8.29
CA LEU A 44 31.26 -5.04 -6.94
C LEU A 44 30.30 -3.84 -6.96
N LEU A 45 30.55 -2.85 -7.83
CA LEU A 45 29.66 -1.70 -7.99
C LEU A 45 28.32 -2.12 -8.60
N VAL A 46 28.35 -2.98 -9.62
CA VAL A 46 27.14 -3.50 -10.27
C VAL A 46 26.31 -4.32 -9.29
N SER A 47 26.92 -5.13 -8.41
CA SER A 47 26.19 -5.82 -7.33
C SER A 47 25.43 -4.85 -6.45
N LYS A 48 26.08 -3.78 -5.97
CA LYS A 48 25.42 -2.78 -5.13
C LYS A 48 24.30 -2.04 -5.85
N ILE A 49 24.47 -1.75 -7.15
CA ILE A 49 23.42 -1.14 -7.98
C ILE A 49 22.22 -2.09 -8.13
N MET A 50 22.46 -3.39 -8.32
CA MET A 50 21.39 -4.38 -8.37
C MET A 50 20.64 -4.46 -7.04
N ASP A 51 21.36 -4.49 -5.91
CA ASP A 51 20.75 -4.49 -4.58
C ASP A 51 19.87 -3.25 -4.36
N LEU A 52 20.36 -2.05 -4.75
CA LEU A 52 19.58 -0.81 -4.68
C LEU A 52 18.33 -0.85 -5.57
N ASN A 53 18.43 -1.41 -6.79
CA ASN A 53 17.28 -1.59 -7.67
C ASN A 53 16.26 -2.58 -7.08
N VAL A 54 16.70 -3.65 -6.43
CA VAL A 54 15.80 -4.58 -5.71
C VAL A 54 15.10 -3.84 -4.57
N SER A 55 15.83 -3.07 -3.75
CA SER A 55 15.24 -2.26 -2.68
C SER A 55 14.25 -1.21 -3.20
N LEU A 56 14.55 -0.55 -4.33
CA LEU A 56 13.62 0.39 -4.98
C LEU A 56 12.34 -0.29 -5.46
N ASN A 57 12.46 -1.48 -6.05
CA ASN A 57 11.29 -2.25 -6.49
C ASN A 57 10.45 -2.73 -5.30
N GLN A 58 11.09 -3.19 -4.22
CA GLN A 58 10.40 -3.55 -2.98
C GLN A 58 9.68 -2.34 -2.38
N ASN A 59 10.36 -1.20 -2.28
CA ASN A 59 9.79 0.05 -1.79
C ASN A 59 8.57 0.48 -2.64
N LYS A 60 8.63 0.33 -3.98
CA LYS A 60 7.50 0.59 -4.89
C LYS A 60 6.32 -0.35 -4.61
N THR A 61 6.55 -1.63 -4.38
CA THR A 61 5.50 -2.59 -4.01
C THR A 61 4.85 -2.21 -2.68
N TYR A 62 5.66 -1.82 -1.68
CA TYR A 62 5.15 -1.32 -0.41
C TYR A 62 4.35 -0.02 -0.61
N ASN A 63 4.79 0.90 -1.46
CA ASN A 63 4.06 2.13 -1.77
C ASN A 63 2.65 1.85 -2.30
N ASN A 64 2.54 0.91 -3.24
CA ASN A 64 1.25 0.49 -3.78
C ASN A 64 0.39 -0.16 -2.68
N THR A 65 0.97 -1.07 -1.89
CA THR A 65 0.27 -1.73 -0.79
C THR A 65 -0.25 -0.74 0.26
N ILE A 66 0.55 0.28 0.61
CA ILE A 66 0.15 1.36 1.52
C ILE A 66 -0.99 2.17 0.91
N LYS A 67 -0.90 2.57 -0.36
CA LYS A 67 -1.99 3.31 -1.06
C LYS A 67 -3.29 2.53 -1.14
N ASP A 68 -3.21 1.23 -1.40
CA ASP A 68 -4.38 0.35 -1.43
C ASP A 68 -4.97 0.23 -0.03
N SER A 69 -4.13 0.10 0.99
CA SER A 69 -4.56 0.06 2.40
C SER A 69 -5.20 1.38 2.85
N ILE A 70 -4.69 2.53 2.39
CA ILE A 70 -5.28 3.84 2.63
C ILE A 70 -6.66 3.93 1.98
N SER A 71 -6.79 3.52 0.71
CA SER A 71 -8.07 3.51 -0.01
C SER A 71 -9.10 2.60 0.67
N TRP A 72 -8.66 1.41 1.10
CA TRP A 72 -9.47 0.47 1.87
C TRP A 72 -9.96 1.09 3.19
N THR A 73 -9.05 1.70 3.96
CA THR A 73 -9.35 2.34 5.25
C THR A 73 -10.33 3.52 5.08
N LYS A 74 -10.20 4.30 4.01
CA LYS A 74 -11.15 5.38 3.67
C LYS A 74 -12.55 4.82 3.36
N ALA A 75 -12.62 3.75 2.57
CA ALA A 75 -13.90 3.11 2.26
C ALA A 75 -14.57 2.55 3.52
N GLN A 76 -13.79 1.97 4.44
CA GLN A 76 -14.28 1.54 5.75
C GLN A 76 -14.81 2.72 6.57
N ASP A 77 -14.09 3.84 6.63
CA ASP A 77 -14.53 5.04 7.36
C ASP A 77 -15.87 5.57 6.82
N SER A 78 -16.03 5.68 5.49
CA SER A 78 -17.29 6.13 4.87
C SER A 78 -18.46 5.19 5.14
N ALA A 79 -18.22 3.87 5.13
CA ALA A 79 -19.24 2.90 5.49
C ALA A 79 -19.67 3.04 6.96
N LEU A 80 -18.71 3.21 7.89
CA LEU A 80 -19.01 3.41 9.32
C LEU A 80 -19.64 4.76 9.63
N GLU A 81 -19.38 5.79 8.85
CA GLU A 81 -20.08 7.08 8.93
C GLU A 81 -21.57 6.93 8.57
N SER A 82 -21.86 6.14 7.53
CA SER A 82 -23.25 5.82 7.15
C SER A 82 -23.94 5.04 8.27
N VAL A 83 -23.28 4.04 8.84
CA VAL A 83 -23.79 3.28 10.02
C VAL A 83 -24.03 4.20 11.21
N SER A 84 -23.11 5.13 11.50
CA SER A 84 -23.25 6.07 12.62
C SER A 84 -24.47 6.97 12.44
N THR A 85 -24.74 7.42 11.21
CA THR A 85 -25.91 8.24 10.88
C THR A 85 -27.21 7.46 11.07
N SER A 86 -27.26 6.21 10.60
CA SER A 86 -28.41 5.33 10.82
C SER A 86 -28.62 5.00 12.30
N MET A 87 -27.55 4.78 13.07
CA MET A 87 -27.66 4.60 14.53
C MET A 87 -28.26 5.83 15.20
N LEU A 88 -27.79 7.04 14.87
CA LEU A 88 -28.37 8.28 15.40
C LEU A 88 -29.85 8.43 15.02
N ARG A 89 -30.24 8.02 13.80
CA ARG A 89 -31.64 8.03 13.38
C ARG A 89 -32.47 7.04 14.20
N ILE A 90 -32.01 5.81 14.37
CA ILE A 90 -32.65 4.80 15.22
C ILE A 90 -32.82 5.35 16.64
N ARG A 91 -31.78 5.94 17.24
CA ARG A 91 -31.86 6.57 18.56
C ARG A 91 -32.99 7.58 18.67
N SER A 92 -33.12 8.46 17.67
CA SER A 92 -34.18 9.48 17.65
C SER A 92 -35.57 8.85 17.59
N LEU A 93 -35.74 7.75 16.84
CA LEU A 93 -36.98 7.01 16.70
C LEU A 93 -37.31 6.19 17.96
N VAL A 94 -36.30 5.64 18.65
CA VAL A 94 -36.48 5.00 19.95
C VAL A 94 -36.94 6.03 20.97
N GLN A 95 -36.30 7.20 21.01
CA GLN A 95 -36.66 8.27 21.93
C GLN A 95 -38.07 8.82 21.66
N SER A 96 -38.48 8.96 20.39
CA SER A 96 -39.85 9.36 20.07
C SER A 96 -40.86 8.29 20.48
N SER A 97 -40.52 7.00 20.29
CA SER A 97 -41.36 5.86 20.63
C SER A 97 -41.47 5.61 22.14
N ALA A 98 -40.45 5.99 22.92
CA ALA A 98 -40.46 5.91 24.38
C ALA A 98 -41.35 6.98 25.04
N ASN A 99 -41.87 7.96 24.29
CA ASN A 99 -42.77 8.96 24.85
C ASN A 99 -44.10 8.32 25.28
N ALA A 100 -44.53 8.59 26.52
CA ALA A 100 -45.77 8.06 27.10
C ALA A 100 -47.03 8.35 26.27
N THR A 101 -47.02 9.40 25.44
CA THR A 101 -48.14 9.85 24.62
C THR A 101 -48.13 9.29 23.20
N ALA A 102 -47.11 8.52 22.79
CA ALA A 102 -47.01 7.97 21.45
C ALA A 102 -48.16 6.98 21.17
N GLY A 103 -48.84 7.16 20.05
CA GLY A 103 -49.96 6.31 19.62
C GLY A 103 -49.48 5.03 18.92
N SER A 104 -50.34 4.00 18.85
CA SER A 104 -50.00 2.74 18.19
C SER A 104 -49.68 2.88 16.68
N GLU A 105 -50.30 3.84 16.01
CA GLU A 105 -50.01 4.17 14.60
C GLU A 105 -48.62 4.81 14.43
N GLU A 106 -48.24 5.71 15.33
CA GLU A 106 -46.92 6.34 15.38
C GLU A 106 -45.81 5.31 15.66
N LEU A 107 -46.05 4.38 16.58
CA LEU A 107 -45.14 3.27 16.86
C LEU A 107 -44.99 2.33 15.67
N GLY A 108 -46.09 2.06 14.95
CA GLY A 108 -46.05 1.28 13.71
C GLY A 108 -45.20 1.95 12.62
N ALA A 109 -45.34 3.28 12.46
CA ALA A 109 -44.54 4.06 11.51
C ALA A 109 -43.06 4.10 11.91
N ASN A 110 -42.75 4.41 13.18
CA ASN A 110 -41.39 4.43 13.71
C ASN A 110 -40.72 3.06 13.58
N ARG A 111 -41.45 1.96 13.83
CA ARG A 111 -40.95 0.61 13.63
C ARG A 111 -40.57 0.35 12.17
N SER A 112 -41.43 0.72 11.22
CA SER A 112 -41.14 0.55 9.79
C SER A 112 -39.90 1.35 9.37
N GLU A 113 -39.70 2.54 9.94
CA GLU A 113 -38.51 3.34 9.67
C GLU A 113 -37.25 2.74 10.31
N ILE A 114 -37.33 2.24 11.55
CA ILE A 114 -36.23 1.50 12.20
C ILE A 114 -35.84 0.26 11.39
N GLU A 115 -36.81 -0.49 10.84
CA GLU A 115 -36.55 -1.63 9.96
C GLU A 115 -35.78 -1.22 8.69
N GLN A 116 -36.08 -0.05 8.12
CA GLN A 116 -35.34 0.51 6.97
C GLN A 116 -33.92 0.92 7.36
N GLU A 117 -33.74 1.58 8.52
CA GLU A 117 -32.41 1.96 9.02
C GLU A 117 -31.54 0.73 9.32
N ILE A 118 -32.11 -0.34 9.88
CA ILE A 118 -31.40 -1.61 10.08
C ILE A 118 -30.94 -2.20 8.74
N ALA A 119 -31.80 -2.14 7.70
CA ALA A 119 -31.43 -2.59 6.37
C ALA A 119 -30.30 -1.73 5.77
N GLY A 120 -30.34 -0.40 5.96
CA GLY A 120 -29.29 0.52 5.54
C GLY A 120 -27.95 0.28 6.26
N ILE A 121 -27.98 -0.07 7.54
CA ILE A 121 -26.78 -0.49 8.30
C ILE A 121 -26.19 -1.75 7.67
N VAL A 122 -26.99 -2.78 7.40
CA VAL A 122 -26.50 -4.02 6.78
C VAL A 122 -25.94 -3.77 5.38
N GLU A 123 -26.59 -2.93 4.58
CA GLU A 123 -26.07 -2.54 3.27
C GLU A 123 -24.72 -1.83 3.39
N SER A 124 -24.60 -0.86 4.30
CA SER A 124 -23.35 -0.14 4.57
C SER A 124 -22.24 -1.09 5.03
N LEU A 125 -22.55 -2.03 5.92
CA LEU A 125 -21.61 -3.05 6.39
C LEU A 125 -21.28 -4.13 5.35
N ASN A 126 -22.09 -4.25 4.30
CA ASN A 126 -21.83 -5.10 3.13
C ASN A 126 -21.22 -4.30 1.97
N THR A 127 -20.65 -3.12 2.21
CA THR A 127 -19.94 -2.36 1.18
C THR A 127 -18.82 -3.20 0.58
N ASN A 128 -18.80 -3.25 -0.76
CA ASN A 128 -17.81 -3.95 -1.55
C ASN A 128 -16.78 -2.95 -2.09
N PHE A 129 -15.51 -3.23 -1.86
CA PHE A 129 -14.39 -2.49 -2.40
C PHE A 129 -13.47 -3.45 -3.17
N ASP A 130 -13.27 -3.18 -4.46
CA ASP A 130 -12.42 -4.00 -5.33
C ASP A 130 -12.78 -5.51 -5.36
N GLY A 131 -14.09 -5.81 -5.34
CA GLY A 131 -14.59 -7.19 -5.35
C GLY A 131 -14.50 -7.91 -4.00
N ARG A 132 -14.13 -7.20 -2.93
CA ARG A 132 -13.97 -7.72 -1.56
C ARG A 132 -14.85 -6.96 -0.59
N TYR A 133 -15.52 -7.69 0.29
CA TYR A 133 -16.28 -7.07 1.38
C TYR A 133 -15.35 -6.49 2.45
N LEU A 134 -15.66 -5.28 2.91
CA LEU A 134 -14.79 -4.53 3.81
C LEU A 134 -14.74 -5.06 5.25
N PHE A 135 -15.80 -5.76 5.69
CA PHE A 135 -16.01 -6.18 7.08
C PHE A 135 -16.15 -7.70 7.25
N SER A 136 -15.69 -8.49 6.29
CA SER A 136 -15.81 -9.96 6.29
C SER A 136 -14.61 -10.71 6.87
N GLY A 137 -13.60 -10.00 7.37
CA GLY A 137 -12.32 -10.57 7.79
C GLY A 137 -11.55 -11.17 6.61
N THR A 138 -11.01 -12.37 6.78
CA THR A 138 -10.26 -13.11 5.74
C THR A 138 -11.15 -13.68 4.64
N ASN A 139 -12.45 -13.89 4.90
CA ASN A 139 -13.40 -14.40 3.92
C ASN A 139 -14.02 -13.28 3.07
N THR A 140 -13.21 -12.68 2.20
CA THR A 140 -13.59 -11.46 1.45
C THR A 140 -14.64 -11.63 0.35
N THR A 141 -15.02 -12.86 0.02
CA THR A 141 -15.88 -13.17 -1.15
C THR A 141 -17.36 -13.34 -0.82
N THR A 142 -17.72 -13.45 0.45
CA THR A 142 -19.10 -13.63 0.91
C THR A 142 -19.57 -12.42 1.69
N ALA A 143 -20.84 -12.03 1.50
CA ALA A 143 -21.43 -10.93 2.25
C ALA A 143 -21.33 -11.20 3.77
N PRO A 144 -20.71 -10.29 4.54
CA PRO A 144 -20.46 -10.52 5.96
C PRO A 144 -21.71 -10.47 6.84
N PHE A 145 -22.68 -9.61 6.50
CA PHE A 145 -23.88 -9.40 7.30
C PHE A 145 -25.13 -9.82 6.54
N GLU A 146 -25.99 -10.57 7.20
CA GLU A 146 -27.28 -11.02 6.65
C GLU A 146 -28.40 -10.67 7.62
N ILE A 147 -29.50 -10.11 7.10
CA ILE A 147 -30.70 -9.85 7.90
C ILE A 147 -31.42 -11.17 8.11
N VAL A 148 -31.55 -11.60 9.37
CA VAL A 148 -32.34 -12.78 9.72
C VAL A 148 -33.79 -12.35 9.88
N LYS A 149 -34.68 -12.95 9.08
CA LYS A 149 -36.12 -12.75 9.17
C LYS A 149 -36.80 -14.01 9.67
N GLU A 150 -37.70 -13.88 10.62
CA GLU A 150 -38.62 -14.94 11.05
C GLU A 150 -40.06 -14.44 10.86
N ASN A 151 -40.89 -15.18 10.11
CA ASN A 151 -42.27 -14.77 9.79
C ASN A 151 -42.40 -13.33 9.22
N ASP A 152 -41.54 -12.96 8.27
CA ASP A 152 -41.49 -11.62 7.63
C ASP A 152 -41.10 -10.46 8.56
N ALA A 153 -40.77 -10.75 9.83
CA ALA A 153 -40.23 -9.82 10.79
C ALA A 153 -38.70 -9.93 10.85
N ILE A 154 -37.99 -8.80 10.90
CA ILE A 154 -36.55 -8.79 11.19
C ILE A 154 -36.35 -9.24 12.66
N VAL A 155 -35.55 -10.29 12.85
CA VAL A 155 -35.19 -10.87 14.17
C VAL A 155 -33.73 -10.56 14.52
N GLY A 156 -32.95 -10.01 13.59
CA GLY A 156 -31.60 -9.52 13.88
C GLY A 156 -30.69 -9.57 12.67
N ILE A 157 -29.40 -9.47 12.94
CA ILE A 157 -28.33 -9.54 11.94
C ILE A 157 -27.42 -10.73 12.27
N LYS A 158 -27.09 -11.55 11.27
CA LYS A 158 -26.12 -12.62 11.40
C LYS A 158 -24.80 -12.19 10.78
N TYR A 159 -23.70 -12.41 11.50
CA TYR A 159 -22.36 -12.28 10.98
C TYR A 159 -21.86 -13.63 10.46
N ASN A 160 -21.50 -13.69 9.17
CA ASN A 160 -20.96 -14.88 8.49
C ASN A 160 -19.47 -14.71 8.13
N GLY A 161 -18.81 -13.66 8.63
CA GLY A 161 -17.38 -13.41 8.38
C GLY A 161 -16.46 -14.09 9.41
N THR A 162 -15.16 -13.83 9.30
CA THR A 162 -14.15 -14.38 10.21
C THR A 162 -13.67 -13.32 11.20
N SER A 163 -13.29 -13.75 12.41
CA SER A 163 -12.73 -12.86 13.44
C SER A 163 -11.28 -12.37 13.15
N GLU A 164 -10.63 -12.86 12.09
CA GLU A 164 -9.27 -12.48 11.74
C GLU A 164 -9.21 -11.22 10.86
N ASP A 165 -8.27 -10.33 11.21
CA ASP A 165 -7.94 -9.14 10.44
C ASP A 165 -7.03 -9.47 9.24
N LEU A 166 -6.90 -8.53 8.30
CA LEU A 166 -6.13 -8.73 7.07
C LEU A 166 -4.71 -8.13 7.21
N PRO A 167 -3.65 -8.94 7.43
CA PRO A 167 -2.30 -8.42 7.50
C PRO A 167 -1.84 -7.89 6.13
N ARG A 168 -1.15 -6.76 6.15
CA ARG A 168 -0.46 -6.16 5.00
C ARG A 168 0.95 -5.76 5.37
N GLU A 169 1.92 -6.21 4.57
CA GLU A 169 3.30 -5.78 4.75
C GLU A 169 3.51 -4.42 4.09
N ILE A 170 3.89 -3.43 4.88
CA ILE A 170 4.06 -2.03 4.44
C ILE A 170 5.53 -1.59 4.41
N ALA A 171 6.41 -2.38 5.01
CA ALA A 171 7.86 -2.25 4.91
C ALA A 171 8.49 -3.61 5.27
N ASN A 172 9.77 -3.78 4.98
CA ASN A 172 10.49 -5.01 5.27
C ASN A 172 10.38 -5.39 6.76
N GLY A 173 9.65 -6.47 7.06
CA GLY A 173 9.44 -6.96 8.43
C GLY A 173 8.47 -6.13 9.28
N VAL A 174 7.71 -5.21 8.66
CA VAL A 174 6.66 -4.42 9.33
C VAL A 174 5.32 -4.71 8.65
N SER A 175 4.47 -5.46 9.33
CA SER A 175 3.08 -5.67 8.95
C SER A 175 2.14 -4.76 9.73
N VAL A 176 1.05 -4.40 9.06
CA VAL A 176 -0.08 -3.68 9.62
C VAL A 176 -1.34 -4.46 9.33
N ASP A 177 -2.14 -4.67 10.36
CA ASP A 177 -3.42 -5.37 10.23
C ASP A 177 -4.51 -4.37 9.82
N LEU A 178 -5.14 -4.63 8.67
CA LEU A 178 -6.35 -3.93 8.27
C LEU A 178 -7.51 -4.51 9.07
N LEU A 179 -8.25 -3.63 9.75
CA LEU A 179 -9.39 -3.95 10.62
C LEU A 179 -10.59 -4.41 9.79
N ALA A 180 -10.53 -5.63 9.28
CA ALA A 180 -11.54 -6.22 8.41
C ALA A 180 -12.53 -7.09 9.19
N SER A 181 -12.25 -7.41 10.46
CA SER A 181 -13.15 -8.18 11.31
C SER A 181 -14.40 -7.37 11.67
N GLY A 182 -15.54 -7.77 11.09
CA GLY A 182 -16.87 -7.24 11.39
C GLY A 182 -17.42 -7.72 12.74
N ASP A 183 -16.80 -8.72 13.36
CA ASP A 183 -17.12 -9.19 14.70
C ASP A 183 -16.99 -8.07 15.75
N ARG A 184 -15.98 -7.21 15.56
CA ARG A 184 -15.74 -6.03 16.40
C ARG A 184 -16.91 -5.04 16.40
N LEU A 185 -17.74 -5.05 15.36
CA LEU A 185 -18.92 -4.19 15.24
C LEU A 185 -20.16 -4.80 15.90
N MET A 186 -20.21 -6.13 16.01
CA MET A 186 -21.29 -6.85 16.71
C MET A 186 -21.23 -6.65 18.23
N ASN A 187 -20.04 -6.32 18.77
CA ASN A 187 -19.76 -6.06 20.18
C ASN A 187 -20.28 -7.19 21.09
N GLU A 188 -19.91 -8.43 20.77
CA GLU A 188 -20.36 -9.60 21.51
C GLU A 188 -19.97 -9.49 22.98
N THR A 189 -20.94 -9.18 23.81
CA THR A 189 -20.77 -9.06 25.26
C THR A 189 -21.74 -10.04 25.91
N GLY A 190 -21.24 -11.15 26.42
CA GLY A 190 -22.12 -12.19 26.99
C GLY A 190 -21.42 -13.53 27.19
N THR A 191 -22.19 -14.53 27.60
CA THR A 191 -21.74 -15.93 27.66
C THR A 191 -22.22 -16.67 26.41
N ALA A 192 -21.58 -17.79 26.05
CA ALA A 192 -21.90 -18.59 24.86
C ALA A 192 -23.36 -19.08 24.74
N THR A 193 -24.17 -18.86 25.78
CA THR A 193 -25.60 -19.25 25.87
C THR A 193 -26.56 -18.08 25.68
N ASP A 194 -26.11 -16.82 25.83
CA ASP A 194 -26.93 -15.62 25.62
C ASP A 194 -26.02 -14.45 25.24
N PRO A 195 -25.56 -14.40 23.99
CA PRO A 195 -24.63 -13.38 23.55
C PRO A 195 -25.38 -12.08 23.27
N GLN A 196 -25.20 -11.05 24.13
CA GLN A 196 -25.73 -9.72 23.80
C GLN A 196 -24.92 -9.17 22.64
N ASN A 197 -25.58 -9.09 21.51
CA ASN A 197 -25.02 -8.69 20.24
C ASN A 197 -25.90 -7.61 19.64
N LEU A 198 -25.36 -6.89 18.66
CA LEU A 198 -26.16 -5.98 17.85
C LEU A 198 -27.43 -6.66 17.26
N SER A 199 -27.36 -7.97 17.05
CA SER A 199 -28.49 -8.81 16.61
C SER A 199 -29.61 -8.94 17.66
N THR A 200 -29.26 -9.26 18.91
CA THR A 200 -30.24 -9.38 20.00
C THR A 200 -30.83 -8.02 20.34
N TYR A 201 -30.00 -6.97 20.32
CA TYR A 201 -30.46 -5.59 20.48
C TYR A 201 -31.53 -5.19 19.46
N PHE A 202 -31.33 -5.47 18.17
CA PHE A 202 -32.34 -5.17 17.15
C PHE A 202 -33.60 -6.01 17.31
N ASN A 203 -33.48 -7.27 17.76
CA ASN A 203 -34.64 -8.11 18.07
C ASN A 203 -35.46 -7.56 19.23
N ASP A 204 -34.78 -7.20 20.32
CA ASP A 204 -35.39 -6.70 21.55
C ASP A 204 -36.04 -5.33 21.29
N LEU A 205 -35.40 -4.49 20.48
CA LEU A 205 -35.94 -3.21 20.04
C LEU A 205 -37.24 -3.39 19.24
N LEU A 206 -37.22 -4.25 18.21
CA LEU A 206 -38.40 -4.50 17.38
C LEU A 206 -39.51 -5.20 18.16
N SER A 207 -39.17 -6.03 19.13
CA SER A 207 -40.12 -6.69 20.03
C SER A 207 -40.77 -5.70 20.99
N ALA A 208 -39.99 -4.81 21.63
CA ALA A 208 -40.51 -3.75 22.50
C ALA A 208 -41.43 -2.77 21.76
N LEU A 209 -41.11 -2.46 20.49
CA LEU A 209 -41.97 -1.66 19.60
C LEU A 209 -43.27 -2.37 19.20
N ARG A 210 -43.34 -3.71 19.27
CA ARG A 210 -44.57 -4.49 19.02
C ARG A 210 -45.42 -4.65 20.28
N SER A 211 -44.79 -4.79 21.45
CA SER A 211 -45.47 -4.93 22.74
C SER A 211 -45.87 -3.59 23.36
N ASP A 212 -45.51 -2.46 22.76
CA ASP A 212 -45.72 -1.11 23.30
C ASP A 212 -45.07 -0.91 24.69
N ASP A 213 -43.88 -1.52 24.88
CA ASP A 213 -43.15 -1.47 26.14
C ASP A 213 -42.30 -0.19 26.22
N LYS A 214 -42.94 0.90 26.64
CA LYS A 214 -42.33 2.23 26.73
C LYS A 214 -41.24 2.33 27.81
N ASP A 215 -41.33 1.53 28.87
CA ASP A 215 -40.35 1.51 29.95
C ASP A 215 -39.04 0.84 29.49
N ALA A 216 -39.14 -0.26 28.73
CA ALA A 216 -37.98 -0.92 28.12
C ALA A 216 -37.31 -0.02 27.06
N LEU A 217 -38.09 0.67 26.23
CA LEU A 217 -37.59 1.57 25.18
C LEU A 217 -36.82 2.78 25.74
N GLY A 218 -37.33 3.39 26.81
CA GLY A 218 -36.74 4.59 27.41
C GLY A 218 -35.54 4.32 28.33
N GLY A 219 -35.42 3.10 28.87
CA GLY A 219 -34.39 2.74 29.85
C GLY A 219 -33.28 1.87 29.27
N GLU A 220 -33.50 0.56 29.32
CA GLU A 220 -32.48 -0.45 29.03
C GLU A 220 -32.07 -0.46 27.55
N LEU A 221 -33.03 -0.37 26.63
CA LEU A 221 -32.75 -0.41 25.19
C LEU A 221 -32.04 0.85 24.69
N LEU A 222 -32.36 2.02 25.24
CA LEU A 222 -31.66 3.25 24.88
C LEU A 222 -30.21 3.24 25.38
N THR A 223 -29.97 2.67 26.57
CA THR A 223 -28.62 2.49 27.10
C THR A 223 -27.82 1.48 26.27
N ALA A 224 -28.44 0.35 25.89
CA ALA A 224 -27.82 -0.63 25.00
C ALA A 224 -27.51 -0.03 23.62
N HIS A 225 -28.42 0.79 23.07
CA HIS A 225 -28.20 1.53 21.84
C HIS A 225 -26.95 2.41 21.94
N ASP A 226 -26.85 3.23 22.98
CA ASP A 226 -25.73 4.15 23.18
C ASP A 226 -24.40 3.38 23.33
N GLN A 227 -24.41 2.18 23.90
CA GLN A 227 -23.24 1.30 23.98
C GLN A 227 -22.81 0.78 22.60
N HIS A 228 -23.74 0.29 21.78
CA HIS A 228 -23.44 -0.16 20.41
C HIS A 228 -23.00 1.01 19.50
N ALA A 229 -23.64 2.17 19.60
CA ALA A 229 -23.25 3.37 18.88
C ALA A 229 -21.83 3.82 19.27
N THR A 230 -21.52 3.80 20.57
CA THR A 230 -20.16 4.09 21.07
C THR A 230 -19.14 3.08 20.55
N ASN A 231 -19.50 1.80 20.45
CA ASN A 231 -18.62 0.78 19.88
C ASN A 231 -18.29 1.06 18.40
N VAL A 232 -19.29 1.44 17.58
CA VAL A 232 -19.06 1.85 16.18
C VAL A 232 -18.09 3.04 16.10
N VAL A 233 -18.28 4.05 16.96
CA VAL A 233 -17.37 5.21 17.05
C VAL A 233 -15.96 4.79 17.46
N ASN A 234 -15.82 3.85 18.40
CA ASN A 234 -14.52 3.32 18.82
C ASN A 234 -13.81 2.57 17.69
N VAL A 235 -14.52 1.73 16.95
CA VAL A 235 -13.96 1.03 15.77
C VAL A 235 -13.56 2.03 14.69
N ARG A 236 -14.40 3.05 14.42
CA ARG A 236 -14.07 4.14 13.49
C ARG A 236 -12.83 4.91 13.95
N ALA A 237 -12.70 5.20 15.24
CA ALA A 237 -11.52 5.85 15.79
C ALA A 237 -10.26 5.00 15.61
N GLN A 238 -10.33 3.68 15.80
CA GLN A 238 -9.22 2.76 15.53
C GLN A 238 -8.82 2.78 14.05
N ILE A 239 -9.79 2.77 13.13
CA ILE A 239 -9.56 2.94 11.68
C ILE A 239 -8.90 4.29 11.38
N GLY A 240 -9.31 5.37 12.07
CA GLY A 240 -8.65 6.67 11.99
C GLY A 240 -7.19 6.66 12.46
N THR A 241 -6.88 5.93 13.55
CA THR A 241 -5.48 5.76 13.97
C THR A 241 -4.67 4.95 12.96
N LEU A 242 -5.28 3.93 12.34
CA LEU A 242 -4.68 3.14 11.28
C LEU A 242 -4.38 3.99 10.04
N TYR A 243 -5.33 4.86 9.66
CA TYR A 243 -5.16 5.82 8.57
C TYR A 243 -3.91 6.69 8.80
N ASN A 244 -3.79 7.31 9.98
CA ASN A 244 -2.64 8.15 10.31
C ASN A 244 -1.32 7.36 10.30
N ARG A 245 -1.34 6.10 10.75
CA ARG A 245 -0.16 5.21 10.67
C ARG A 245 0.22 4.90 9.23
N LEU A 246 -0.76 4.66 8.36
CA LEU A 246 -0.54 4.40 6.94
C LEU A 246 -0.03 5.64 6.19
N GLU A 247 -0.53 6.84 6.49
CA GLU A 247 0.02 8.08 5.94
C GLU A 247 1.46 8.32 6.39
N ALA A 248 1.76 8.17 7.68
CA ALA A 248 3.13 8.28 8.16
C ALA A 248 4.07 7.24 7.50
N ALA A 249 3.55 6.02 7.24
CA ALA A 249 4.29 5.00 6.49
C ALA A 249 4.49 5.39 5.02
N ALA A 250 3.50 6.03 4.38
CA ALA A 250 3.59 6.53 3.01
C ALA A 250 4.69 7.60 2.87
N ASP A 251 4.71 8.57 3.79
CA ASP A 251 5.72 9.64 3.81
C ASP A 251 7.13 9.09 4.02
N ARG A 252 7.26 8.12 4.95
CA ARG A 252 8.53 7.42 5.18
C ARG A 252 8.97 6.62 3.96
N ASN A 253 8.05 5.92 3.31
CA ASN A 253 8.33 5.15 2.10
C ASN A 253 8.80 6.04 0.94
N GLU A 254 8.17 7.21 0.75
CA GLU A 254 8.59 8.17 -0.28
C GLU A 254 9.96 8.78 0.05
N THR A 255 10.22 9.10 1.32
CA THR A 255 11.55 9.55 1.78
C THR A 255 12.62 8.50 1.51
N GLU A 256 12.33 7.23 1.81
CA GLU A 256 13.25 6.12 1.56
C GLU A 256 13.50 5.92 0.06
N LYS A 257 12.46 6.04 -0.78
CA LYS A 257 12.59 6.01 -2.23
C LYS A 257 13.51 7.12 -2.75
N LEU A 258 13.39 8.35 -2.24
CA LEU A 258 14.27 9.46 -2.59
C LEU A 258 15.72 9.14 -2.20
N ASN A 259 15.96 8.70 -0.97
CA ASN A 259 17.30 8.33 -0.49
C ASN A 259 17.93 7.18 -1.31
N LEU A 260 17.13 6.16 -1.65
CA LEU A 260 17.58 5.05 -2.49
C LEU A 260 17.90 5.51 -3.92
N THR A 261 17.07 6.40 -4.48
CA THR A 261 17.28 6.96 -5.82
C THR A 261 18.52 7.84 -5.87
N GLU A 262 18.73 8.69 -4.86
CA GLU A 262 19.93 9.51 -4.72
C GLU A 262 21.18 8.64 -4.57
N THR A 263 21.12 7.60 -3.72
CA THR A 263 22.23 6.65 -3.56
C THR A 263 22.52 5.88 -4.83
N LEU A 264 21.48 5.51 -5.59
CA LEU A 264 21.62 4.87 -6.90
C LEU A 264 22.27 5.83 -7.90
N SER A 265 21.80 7.08 -7.99
CA SER A 265 22.34 8.09 -8.89
C SER A 265 23.82 8.36 -8.59
N ASN A 266 24.17 8.58 -7.32
CA ASN A 266 25.55 8.78 -6.87
C ASN A 266 26.50 7.60 -7.18
N LYS A 267 25.97 6.40 -7.42
CA LYS A 267 26.76 5.20 -7.73
C LYS A 267 26.74 4.79 -9.19
N GLN A 268 25.64 5.07 -9.88
CA GLN A 268 25.39 4.61 -11.23
C GLN A 268 25.67 5.70 -12.26
N ASP A 269 25.39 6.96 -11.95
CA ASP A 269 25.39 8.03 -12.94
C ASP A 269 26.78 8.66 -13.07
N VAL A 270 27.11 9.09 -14.29
CA VAL A 270 28.39 9.74 -14.57
C VAL A 270 28.34 11.24 -14.30
N ASP A 271 29.42 11.80 -13.76
CA ASP A 271 29.68 13.22 -13.92
C ASP A 271 30.09 13.47 -15.38
N ILE A 272 29.16 14.04 -16.15
CA ILE A 272 29.35 14.30 -17.58
C ILE A 272 30.55 15.22 -17.82
N ALA A 273 30.79 16.20 -16.94
CA ALA A 273 31.89 17.15 -17.12
C ALA A 273 33.24 16.46 -16.92
N GLU A 274 33.39 15.68 -15.84
CA GLU A 274 34.60 14.90 -15.57
C GLU A 274 34.84 13.86 -16.67
N LYS A 275 33.82 13.07 -17.03
CA LYS A 275 33.95 12.04 -18.07
C LYS A 275 34.21 12.60 -19.46
N TYR A 276 33.66 13.76 -19.79
CA TYR A 276 33.94 14.42 -21.06
C TYR A 276 35.40 14.88 -21.14
N MET A 277 35.94 15.44 -20.06
CA MET A 277 37.36 15.78 -19.98
C MET A 277 38.26 14.54 -20.07
N GLU A 278 37.89 13.46 -19.41
CA GLU A 278 38.58 12.17 -19.51
C GLU A 278 38.57 11.64 -20.96
N TYR A 279 37.41 11.63 -21.61
CA TYR A 279 37.25 11.26 -23.01
C TYR A 279 38.13 12.10 -23.93
N GLN A 280 38.18 13.43 -23.73
CA GLN A 280 38.99 14.32 -24.55
C GLN A 280 40.50 14.06 -24.38
N ASN A 281 40.95 13.80 -23.14
CA ASN A 281 42.33 13.42 -22.85
C ASN A 281 42.68 12.07 -23.50
N GLN A 282 41.81 11.07 -23.38
CA GLN A 282 41.99 9.74 -23.97
C GLN A 282 41.99 9.79 -25.52
N MET A 283 41.09 10.58 -26.12
CA MET A 283 41.03 10.80 -27.57
C MET A 283 42.30 11.50 -28.07
N THR A 284 42.83 12.47 -27.32
CA THR A 284 44.10 13.13 -27.64
C THR A 284 45.25 12.13 -27.60
N ALA A 285 45.36 11.32 -26.55
CA ALA A 285 46.37 10.27 -26.43
C ALA A 285 46.27 9.21 -27.56
N TYR A 286 45.05 8.84 -27.95
CA TYR A 286 44.81 7.93 -29.08
C TYR A 286 45.33 8.52 -30.40
N ARG A 287 45.02 9.80 -30.68
CA ARG A 287 45.54 10.52 -31.87
C ARG A 287 47.06 10.64 -31.85
N SER A 288 47.66 10.95 -30.69
CA SER A 288 49.12 11.00 -30.52
C SER A 288 49.78 9.64 -30.76
N THR A 289 49.16 8.56 -30.27
CA THR A 289 49.64 7.18 -30.51
C THR A 289 49.60 6.88 -32.00
N LEU A 290 48.49 7.15 -32.69
CA LEU A 290 48.35 6.96 -34.14
C LEU A 290 49.45 7.70 -34.94
N ALA A 291 49.74 8.94 -34.56
CA ALA A 291 50.81 9.75 -35.16
C ALA A 291 52.24 9.23 -34.87
N MET A 292 52.46 8.56 -33.75
CA MET A 292 53.73 7.87 -33.47
C MET A 292 53.85 6.58 -34.29
N GLY A 293 52.75 5.84 -34.50
CA GLY A 293 52.72 4.64 -35.32
C GLY A 293 53.15 4.89 -36.76
N THR A 294 52.70 6.01 -37.36
CA THR A 294 53.13 6.41 -38.71
C THR A 294 54.63 6.69 -38.78
N LYS A 295 55.22 7.30 -37.74
CA LYS A 295 56.67 7.55 -37.66
C LYS A 295 57.49 6.26 -37.48
N ILE A 296 57.04 5.32 -36.65
CA ILE A 296 57.70 4.02 -36.44
C ILE A 296 57.69 3.19 -37.74
N MET A 297 56.57 3.18 -38.47
CA MET A 297 56.47 2.50 -39.76
C MET A 297 57.37 3.15 -40.84
N GLN A 298 57.49 4.48 -40.85
CA GLN A 298 58.36 5.19 -41.80
C GLN A 298 59.86 4.95 -41.55
N MET A 299 60.32 4.93 -40.29
CA MET A 299 61.72 4.62 -39.95
C MET A 299 62.09 3.19 -40.35
N SER A 300 61.18 2.22 -40.12
CA SER A 300 61.40 0.82 -40.48
C SER A 300 61.55 0.56 -41.98
N ILE A 301 60.94 1.39 -42.84
CA ILE A 301 61.00 1.23 -44.30
C ILE A 301 62.30 1.83 -44.85
N LEU A 302 62.75 2.97 -44.30
CA LEU A 302 64.01 3.62 -44.69
C LEU A 302 65.25 2.79 -44.30
N ASP A 303 65.23 2.11 -43.15
CA ASP A 303 66.31 1.19 -42.73
C ASP A 303 66.33 -0.14 -43.52
N TYR A 304 65.27 -0.43 -44.30
CA TYR A 304 65.19 -1.61 -45.18
C TYR A 304 65.62 -1.30 -46.62
N LEU A 305 65.77 -0.02 -46.97
CA LEU A 305 66.12 0.48 -48.30
C LEU A 305 67.58 0.95 -48.41
N ASN A 306 68.36 0.86 -47.33
CA ASN A 306 69.83 1.01 -47.31
C ASN A 306 70.49 -0.32 -46.96
#